data_AF-A0AAE4A9E4-F1
#
_entry.id   AF-A0AAE4A9E4-F1
#
_cell.length_a   1.000
_cell.length_b   1.000
_cell.length_c   1.000
_cell.angle_alpha   90.00
_cell.angle_beta   90.00
_cell.angle_gamma   90.00
#
_symmetry.space_group_name_H-M   'P 1'
#
loop_
_entity.id
_entity.type
_entity.pdbx_description
1 polymer ?
#
loop_
_entity_poly.entity_id
_entity_poly.type
_entity_poly.pdbx_seq_one_letter_code
_entity_poly.pdbx_strand_id
1 'polypeptide(L)'
;MSEQQREAAGASGARAEGARGASGARVGLAIVGADVITLDPARPHASAVAVGADGTIVAVGDDAEIRALADARTELVDGSGLTVTPGLVDSHIHPVWGALLARGPELREVHDVAALRAVLQAERARLGPDALVRGWALDYAVLDGVAWPGELLEELAGGPALVSYFDIHTHVATPSALAAAGIGAPPRLEGASEIVFRDGRPTGELVELPAYWLVNDALDPIAPAALRANVRDNMRRFNALGLTGGHAMDGDLDGYALLDALEADDELTLRLVVPLLLLPETSEQQVAEYLRHRDDRGRLWRGGVAKFFADGVVESGTAWLEQPDARGGGSHCYWPDEQRLHELIVRFAGAGFQCATHAIGDRAVRFVLDAYAAAATGPANGGVHRIEHLEIATDDLLARCAAERVAVSMQPLHGQWRAGDRSDEWTRRLGPERAGRGWRAADAAAAG
;
A
#
# COMPACT_ATOMS: atom_id res chain seq x y z
N MET A 1 -49.19 14.79 -47.21
CA MET A 1 -49.53 13.36 -47.22
C MET A 1 -48.42 12.63 -46.47
N SER A 2 -48.81 11.81 -45.51
CA SER A 2 -48.16 11.60 -44.22
C SER A 2 -46.94 10.66 -44.22
N GLU A 3 -46.14 10.85 -43.17
CA GLU A 3 -44.90 10.22 -42.74
C GLU A 3 -44.97 8.71 -42.47
N GLN A 4 -46.11 8.06 -42.76
CA GLN A 4 -46.42 6.66 -42.41
C GLN A 4 -46.18 5.63 -43.54
N GLN A 5 -45.49 6.00 -44.63
CA GLN A 5 -45.21 5.08 -45.74
C GLN A 5 -43.72 4.81 -46.00
N ARG A 6 -42.83 5.19 -45.07
CA ARG A 6 -41.40 4.80 -45.10
C ARG A 6 -41.02 3.66 -44.14
N GLU A 7 -41.99 3.07 -43.44
CA GLU A 7 -41.78 2.05 -42.39
C GLU A 7 -41.87 0.59 -42.84
N ALA A 8 -41.98 0.29 -44.14
CA ALA A 8 -42.22 -1.10 -44.61
C ALA A 8 -41.28 -1.55 -45.73
N ALA A 9 -39.96 -1.50 -45.51
CA ALA A 9 -38.97 -2.27 -46.29
C ALA A 9 -37.59 -2.21 -45.62
N GLY A 10 -37.36 -3.02 -44.59
CA GLY A 10 -36.04 -3.09 -43.94
C GLY A 10 -35.95 -4.05 -42.76
N ALA A 11 -36.81 -5.07 -42.69
CA ALA A 11 -36.77 -6.10 -41.65
C ALA A 11 -36.33 -7.43 -42.28
N SER A 12 -35.03 -7.68 -42.35
CA SER A 12 -34.41 -9.01 -42.50
C SER A 12 -32.91 -8.84 -42.74
N GLY A 13 -32.10 -8.81 -41.67
CA GLY A 13 -30.65 -8.80 -41.83
C GLY A 13 -29.83 -8.33 -40.64
N ALA A 14 -30.17 -8.72 -39.41
CA ALA A 14 -29.24 -8.62 -38.29
C ALA A 14 -28.79 -10.05 -37.94
N ARG A 15 -27.73 -10.51 -38.62
CA ARG A 15 -26.99 -11.70 -38.21
C ARG A 15 -26.24 -11.37 -36.92
N ALA A 16 -26.33 -12.29 -35.98
CA ALA A 16 -25.58 -12.31 -34.74
C ALA A 16 -24.08 -12.10 -34.99
N GLU A 17 -23.54 -11.01 -34.47
CA GLU A 17 -22.11 -10.91 -34.16
C GLU A 17 -21.92 -11.37 -32.72
N GLY A 18 -22.06 -12.69 -32.53
CA GLY A 18 -21.62 -13.38 -31.31
C GLY A 18 -20.16 -13.82 -31.45
N ALA A 19 -19.42 -13.67 -30.34
CA ALA A 19 -18.19 -14.38 -30.02
C ALA A 19 -17.05 -14.34 -31.06
N ARG A 20 -16.20 -13.30 -30.99
CA ARG A 20 -14.79 -13.38 -31.41
C ARG A 20 -13.91 -13.09 -30.19
N GLY A 21 -13.01 -13.95 -29.72
CA GLY A 21 -12.76 -15.35 -30.05
C GLY A 21 -12.34 -16.09 -28.78
N ALA A 22 -12.89 -17.30 -28.61
CA ALA A 22 -12.38 -18.24 -27.63
C ALA A 22 -10.99 -18.68 -28.11
N SER A 23 -9.96 -18.31 -27.36
CA SER A 23 -8.71 -19.07 -27.35
C SER A 23 -9.09 -20.56 -27.22
N GLY A 24 -8.51 -21.42 -28.05
CA GLY A 24 -8.73 -22.88 -28.01
C GLY A 24 -8.23 -23.56 -26.73
N ALA A 25 -8.12 -22.82 -25.62
CA ALA A 25 -7.83 -23.34 -24.31
C ALA A 25 -9.04 -24.14 -23.79
N ARG A 26 -8.77 -25.37 -23.38
CA ARG A 26 -9.76 -26.24 -22.74
C ARG A 26 -10.28 -25.59 -21.44
N VAL A 27 -11.59 -25.68 -21.22
CA VAL A 27 -12.22 -25.29 -19.94
C VAL A 27 -11.79 -26.27 -18.84
N GLY A 28 -11.09 -25.75 -17.83
CA GLY A 28 -10.65 -26.49 -16.65
C GLY A 28 -11.72 -26.52 -15.56
N LEU A 29 -12.41 -25.39 -15.35
CA LEU A 29 -13.43 -25.19 -14.31
C LEU A 29 -14.63 -24.47 -14.91
N ALA A 30 -15.83 -24.88 -14.55
CA ALA A 30 -17.08 -24.18 -14.85
C ALA A 30 -17.92 -24.05 -13.58
N ILE A 31 -18.26 -22.82 -13.20
CA ILE A 31 -19.16 -22.51 -12.09
C ILE A 31 -20.51 -22.16 -12.71
N VAL A 32 -21.57 -22.88 -12.33
CA VAL A 32 -22.93 -22.73 -12.91
C VAL A 32 -23.97 -22.54 -11.82
N GLY A 33 -25.08 -21.87 -12.10
CA GLY A 33 -26.15 -21.62 -11.13
C GLY A 33 -25.81 -20.59 -10.04
N ALA A 34 -24.77 -19.78 -10.25
CA ALA A 34 -24.35 -18.73 -9.32
C ALA A 34 -25.01 -17.38 -9.64
N ASP A 35 -24.93 -16.42 -8.72
CA ASP A 35 -25.07 -15.00 -9.05
C ASP A 35 -23.67 -14.43 -9.35
N VAL A 36 -23.36 -14.23 -10.63
CA VAL A 36 -22.04 -13.74 -11.06
C VAL A 36 -22.12 -12.23 -11.29
N ILE A 37 -21.49 -11.45 -10.42
CA ILE A 37 -21.31 -10.00 -10.60
C ILE A 37 -20.06 -9.77 -11.46
N THR A 38 -20.20 -9.12 -12.60
CA THR A 38 -19.10 -8.97 -13.58
C THR A 38 -18.42 -7.61 -13.51
N LEU A 39 -19.13 -6.59 -12.99
CA LEU A 39 -18.80 -5.17 -13.09
C LEU A 39 -18.71 -4.61 -14.54
N ASP A 40 -19.14 -5.38 -15.54
CA ASP A 40 -19.32 -4.90 -16.92
C ASP A 40 -20.68 -4.20 -17.07
N PRO A 41 -20.74 -2.90 -17.40
CA PRO A 41 -22.00 -2.20 -17.62
C PRO A 41 -22.91 -2.83 -18.67
N ALA A 42 -22.35 -3.55 -19.66
CA ALA A 42 -23.12 -4.22 -20.71
C ALA A 42 -23.71 -5.57 -20.25
N ARG A 43 -23.13 -6.20 -19.22
CA ARG A 43 -23.59 -7.47 -18.66
C ARG A 43 -23.27 -7.53 -17.17
N PRO A 44 -23.94 -6.74 -16.31
CA PRO A 44 -23.55 -6.58 -14.90
C PRO A 44 -23.71 -7.86 -14.08
N HIS A 45 -24.63 -8.75 -14.49
CA HIS A 45 -24.88 -10.05 -13.89
C HIS A 45 -24.83 -11.17 -14.93
N ALA A 46 -24.43 -12.36 -14.51
CA ALA A 46 -24.52 -13.61 -15.26
C ALA A 46 -24.83 -14.78 -14.30
N SER A 47 -25.12 -15.98 -14.83
CA SER A 47 -25.41 -17.15 -13.99
C SER A 47 -24.26 -18.15 -13.93
N ALA A 48 -23.26 -18.01 -14.80
CA ALA A 48 -22.16 -18.95 -14.92
C ALA A 48 -20.87 -18.32 -15.47
N VAL A 49 -19.74 -18.94 -15.14
CA VAL A 49 -18.40 -18.59 -15.65
C VAL A 49 -17.61 -19.85 -16.01
N ALA A 50 -16.95 -19.83 -17.17
CA ALA A 50 -15.98 -20.83 -17.60
C ALA A 50 -14.56 -20.29 -17.44
N VAL A 51 -13.72 -21.07 -16.78
CA VAL A 51 -12.30 -20.79 -16.56
C VAL A 51 -11.47 -21.84 -17.29
N GLY A 52 -10.52 -21.38 -18.10
CA GLY A 52 -9.55 -22.21 -18.79
C GLY A 52 -8.67 -22.97 -17.81
N ALA A 53 -8.08 -24.09 -18.25
CA ALA A 53 -7.11 -24.83 -17.44
C ALA A 53 -5.85 -24.01 -17.07
N ASP A 54 -5.63 -22.89 -17.74
CA ASP A 54 -4.58 -21.90 -17.47
C ASP A 54 -5.01 -20.79 -16.48
N GLY A 55 -6.25 -20.86 -15.95
CA GLY A 55 -6.79 -19.89 -15.02
C GLY A 55 -7.39 -18.64 -15.67
N THR A 56 -7.47 -18.56 -16.99
CA THR A 56 -8.08 -17.42 -17.68
C THR A 56 -9.59 -17.55 -17.78
N ILE A 57 -10.33 -16.44 -17.69
CA ILE A 57 -11.78 -16.46 -17.93
C ILE A 57 -12.01 -16.64 -19.43
N VAL A 58 -12.64 -17.75 -19.82
CA VAL A 58 -12.93 -18.11 -21.22
C VAL A 58 -14.29 -17.59 -21.65
N ALA A 59 -15.29 -17.64 -20.76
CA ALA A 59 -16.63 -17.13 -21.01
C ALA A 59 -17.35 -16.78 -19.71
N VAL A 60 -18.23 -15.79 -19.78
CA VAL A 60 -19.17 -15.40 -18.72
C VAL A 60 -20.54 -15.27 -19.36
N GLY A 61 -21.54 -15.98 -18.84
CA GLY A 61 -22.82 -16.07 -19.52
C GLY A 61 -23.87 -16.84 -18.72
N ASP A 62 -24.82 -17.40 -19.44
CA ASP A 62 -25.82 -18.25 -18.82
C ASP A 62 -25.32 -19.69 -18.62
N ASP A 63 -26.07 -20.38 -17.78
CA ASP A 63 -25.87 -21.78 -17.40
C ASP A 63 -25.79 -22.75 -18.58
N ALA A 64 -26.55 -22.51 -19.66
CA ALA A 64 -26.58 -23.39 -20.82
C ALA A 64 -25.36 -23.12 -21.72
N GLU A 65 -25.01 -21.85 -21.93
CA GLU A 65 -23.82 -21.43 -22.66
C GLU A 65 -22.56 -22.03 -22.04
N ILE A 66 -22.39 -21.91 -20.72
CA ILE A 66 -21.20 -22.42 -20.02
C ILE A 66 -21.17 -23.95 -19.97
N ARG A 67 -22.30 -24.63 -19.75
CA ARG A 67 -22.35 -26.10 -19.81
C ARG A 67 -22.00 -26.65 -21.18
N ALA A 68 -22.31 -25.94 -22.26
CA ALA A 68 -21.97 -26.35 -23.62
C ALA A 68 -20.44 -26.31 -23.90
N LEU A 69 -19.69 -25.53 -23.12
CA LEU A 69 -18.22 -25.45 -23.21
C LEU A 69 -17.50 -26.50 -22.36
N ALA A 70 -18.19 -27.12 -21.40
CA ALA A 70 -17.62 -28.13 -20.52
C ALA A 70 -17.45 -29.48 -21.24
N ASP A 71 -16.35 -30.18 -20.95
CA ASP A 71 -16.11 -31.56 -21.39
C ASP A 71 -16.02 -32.52 -20.18
N ALA A 72 -15.82 -33.82 -20.44
CA ALA A 72 -15.74 -34.85 -19.40
C ALA A 72 -14.58 -34.64 -18.39
N ARG A 73 -13.69 -33.68 -18.64
CA ARG A 73 -12.55 -33.36 -17.80
C ARG A 73 -12.66 -31.94 -17.22
N THR A 74 -13.75 -31.22 -17.48
CA THR A 74 -14.06 -29.94 -16.83
C THR A 74 -14.59 -30.21 -15.43
N GLU A 75 -14.02 -29.55 -14.43
CA GLU A 75 -14.60 -29.51 -13.09
C GLU A 75 -15.85 -28.64 -13.12
N LEU A 76 -17.00 -29.22 -12.78
CA LEU A 76 -18.27 -28.50 -12.67
C LEU A 76 -18.58 -28.22 -11.21
N VAL A 77 -18.68 -26.94 -10.87
CA VAL A 77 -19.06 -26.47 -9.54
C VAL A 77 -20.50 -25.95 -9.59
N ASP A 78 -21.34 -26.49 -8.74
CA ASP A 78 -22.69 -25.95 -8.50
C ASP A 78 -22.58 -24.72 -7.59
N GLY A 79 -22.80 -23.55 -8.20
CA GLY A 79 -22.79 -22.26 -7.55
C GLY A 79 -24.13 -21.85 -6.94
N SER A 80 -25.12 -22.76 -6.86
CA SER A 80 -26.44 -22.47 -6.30
C SER A 80 -26.33 -21.86 -4.90
N GLY A 81 -26.82 -20.63 -4.75
CA GLY A 81 -26.77 -19.87 -3.49
C GLY A 81 -25.44 -19.17 -3.21
N LEU A 82 -24.48 -19.23 -4.14
CA LEU A 82 -23.22 -18.51 -4.09
C LEU A 82 -23.25 -17.27 -4.99
N THR A 83 -22.52 -16.25 -4.59
CA THR A 83 -22.21 -15.07 -5.41
C THR A 83 -20.75 -15.12 -5.81
N VAL A 84 -20.47 -14.95 -7.11
CA VAL A 84 -19.13 -14.83 -7.66
C VAL A 84 -18.87 -13.37 -8.00
N THR A 85 -17.80 -12.79 -7.46
CA THR A 85 -17.38 -11.41 -7.74
C THR A 85 -15.96 -11.41 -8.30
N PRO A 86 -15.51 -10.32 -8.95
CA PRO A 86 -14.09 -10.12 -9.17
C PRO A 86 -13.36 -10.13 -7.82
N GLY A 87 -12.18 -10.74 -7.79
CA GLY A 87 -11.35 -10.72 -6.60
C GLY A 87 -10.89 -9.29 -6.30
N LEU A 88 -10.72 -8.98 -5.01
CA LEU A 88 -10.30 -7.64 -4.59
C LEU A 88 -8.82 -7.42 -4.94
N VAL A 89 -8.49 -6.19 -5.29
CA VAL A 89 -7.10 -5.74 -5.52
C VAL A 89 -6.82 -4.58 -4.61
N ASP A 90 -5.81 -4.73 -3.75
CA ASP A 90 -5.37 -3.61 -2.94
C ASP A 90 -4.37 -2.75 -3.71
N SER A 91 -4.74 -1.50 -3.98
CA SER A 91 -3.94 -0.59 -4.80
C SER A 91 -2.69 -0.04 -4.10
N HIS A 92 -2.49 -0.33 -2.80
CA HIS A 92 -1.32 0.12 -2.04
C HIS A 92 -1.07 -0.73 -0.79
N ILE A 93 -0.11 -1.64 -0.87
CA ILE A 93 0.29 -2.50 0.26
C ILE A 93 1.81 -2.54 0.40
N HIS A 94 2.27 -2.95 1.58
CA HIS A 94 3.67 -3.19 1.87
C HIS A 94 3.88 -4.60 2.44
N PRO A 95 3.79 -5.66 1.62
CA PRO A 95 3.85 -7.05 2.11
C PRO A 95 5.21 -7.43 2.70
N VAL A 96 6.32 -6.86 2.21
CA VAL A 96 7.67 -7.15 2.68
C VAL A 96 7.94 -6.38 3.97
N TRP A 97 7.70 -5.07 3.99
CA TRP A 97 7.83 -4.27 5.21
C TRP A 97 6.84 -4.71 6.28
N GLY A 98 5.61 -5.08 5.91
CA GLY A 98 4.65 -5.67 6.84
C GLY A 98 5.21 -6.95 7.50
N ALA A 99 5.86 -7.82 6.74
CA ALA A 99 6.52 -9.01 7.28
C ALA A 99 7.74 -8.69 8.19
N LEU A 100 8.39 -7.55 7.98
CA LEU A 100 9.52 -7.07 8.78
C LEU A 100 9.08 -6.37 10.08
N LEU A 101 8.05 -5.52 9.99
CA LEU A 101 7.62 -4.59 11.03
C LEU A 101 6.54 -5.20 11.94
N ALA A 102 5.60 -5.98 11.40
CA ALA A 102 4.50 -6.58 12.15
C ALA A 102 4.93 -7.89 12.85
N ARG A 103 5.99 -7.80 13.66
CA ARG A 103 6.51 -8.91 14.48
C ARG A 103 6.08 -8.76 15.94
N GLY A 104 5.69 -9.88 16.54
CA GLY A 104 5.13 -9.90 17.90
C GLY A 104 3.62 -9.61 17.92
N PRO A 105 3.03 -9.40 19.10
CA PRO A 105 1.62 -9.10 19.27
C PRO A 105 1.22 -7.79 18.57
N GLU A 106 0.01 -7.80 17.99
CA GLU A 106 -0.67 -6.59 17.53
C GLU A 106 -1.26 -5.84 18.74
N LEU A 107 -1.03 -4.54 18.82
CA LEU A 107 -1.38 -3.66 19.94
C LEU A 107 -2.55 -2.72 19.63
N ARG A 108 -3.23 -2.89 18.50
CA ARG A 108 -4.33 -2.02 18.06
C ARG A 108 -5.49 -1.92 19.05
N GLU A 109 -5.79 -3.00 19.76
CA GLU A 109 -6.84 -3.06 20.79
C GLU A 109 -6.30 -2.72 22.20
N VAL A 110 -5.06 -2.25 22.31
CA VAL A 110 -4.46 -1.81 23.57
C VAL A 110 -4.68 -0.31 23.72
N HIS A 111 -5.50 0.06 24.69
CA HIS A 111 -5.92 1.46 24.89
C HIS A 111 -5.37 2.09 26.18
N ASP A 112 -4.61 1.34 26.98
CA ASP A 112 -3.99 1.85 28.20
C ASP A 112 -2.68 1.12 28.56
N VAL A 113 -1.92 1.73 29.48
CA VAL A 113 -0.63 1.24 29.95
C VAL A 113 -0.74 -0.12 30.67
N ALA A 114 -1.86 -0.42 31.33
CA ALA A 114 -2.04 -1.67 32.05
C ALA A 114 -2.25 -2.85 31.08
N ALA A 115 -3.05 -2.65 30.03
CA ALA A 115 -3.22 -3.59 28.94
C ALA A 115 -1.90 -3.78 28.18
N LEU A 116 -1.16 -2.70 27.91
CA LEU A 116 0.16 -2.77 27.28
C LEU A 116 1.12 -3.63 28.09
N ARG A 117 1.18 -3.43 29.42
CA ARG A 117 1.99 -4.27 30.32
C ARG A 117 1.63 -5.74 30.19
N ALA A 118 0.34 -6.08 30.21
CA ALA A 118 -0.12 -7.46 30.17
C ALA A 118 0.34 -8.17 28.89
N VAL A 119 0.21 -7.50 27.74
CA VAL A 119 0.64 -8.04 26.43
C VAL A 119 2.15 -8.21 26.38
N LEU A 120 2.92 -7.19 26.78
CA LEU A 120 4.39 -7.25 26.72
C LEU A 120 4.98 -8.29 27.68
N GLN A 121 4.39 -8.46 28.88
CA GLN A 121 4.81 -9.49 29.84
C GLN A 121 4.46 -10.90 29.35
N ALA A 122 3.31 -11.08 28.70
CA ALA A 122 2.96 -12.36 28.08
C ALA A 122 3.94 -12.73 26.95
N GLU A 123 4.31 -11.76 26.12
CA GLU A 123 5.29 -11.96 25.05
C GLU A 123 6.70 -12.24 25.60
N ARG A 124 7.12 -11.52 26.65
CA ARG A 124 8.35 -11.78 27.41
C ARG A 124 8.38 -13.21 27.95
N ALA A 125 7.29 -13.69 28.54
CA ALA A 125 7.21 -15.05 29.07
C ALA A 125 7.32 -16.11 27.97
N ARG A 126 6.81 -15.81 26.76
CA ARG A 126 6.89 -16.70 25.59
C ARG A 126 8.31 -16.77 25.00
N LEU A 127 9.02 -15.63 24.96
CA LEU A 127 10.32 -15.51 24.30
C LEU A 127 11.51 -15.80 25.24
N GLY A 128 11.38 -15.52 26.53
CA GLY A 128 12.46 -15.61 27.52
C GLY A 128 13.05 -14.26 27.91
N PRO A 129 13.88 -14.22 28.98
CA PRO A 129 14.32 -12.98 29.63
C PRO A 129 15.20 -12.07 28.77
N ASP A 130 16.02 -12.64 27.88
CA ASP A 130 17.02 -11.87 27.12
C ASP A 130 16.58 -11.54 25.68
N ALA A 131 15.41 -12.03 25.25
CA ALA A 131 14.92 -11.80 23.90
C ALA A 131 14.47 -10.34 23.69
N LEU A 132 14.47 -9.86 22.45
CA LEU A 132 13.82 -8.59 22.13
C LEU A 132 12.30 -8.80 22.10
N VAL A 133 11.57 -8.17 23.03
CA VAL A 133 10.10 -8.13 22.98
C VAL A 133 9.67 -7.10 21.96
N ARG A 134 8.70 -7.46 21.14
CA ARG A 134 8.19 -6.61 20.06
C ARG A 134 6.70 -6.38 20.20
N GLY A 135 6.22 -5.33 19.57
CA GLY A 135 4.79 -5.07 19.38
C GLY A 135 4.60 -4.03 18.30
N TRP A 136 3.44 -4.01 17.67
CA TRP A 136 3.15 -3.11 16.57
C TRP A 136 1.71 -2.64 16.62
N ALA A 137 1.41 -1.53 15.94
CA ALA A 137 0.10 -0.89 15.93
C ALA A 137 -0.36 -0.31 17.28
N LEU A 138 0.58 0.21 18.09
CA LEU A 138 0.21 0.95 19.30
C LEU A 138 -0.45 2.30 18.94
N ASP A 139 -1.46 2.71 19.69
CA ASP A 139 -2.06 4.04 19.61
C ASP A 139 -1.22 5.08 20.40
N TYR A 140 -1.02 6.26 19.81
CA TYR A 140 -0.35 7.40 20.45
C TYR A 140 -0.93 7.76 21.82
N ALA A 141 -2.25 7.62 22.00
CA ALA A 141 -2.94 7.93 23.24
C ALA A 141 -2.44 7.11 24.45
N VAL A 142 -1.88 5.91 24.22
CA VAL A 142 -1.42 5.02 25.30
C VAL A 142 -0.22 5.60 26.05
N LEU A 143 0.65 6.32 25.34
CA LEU A 143 1.88 6.91 25.88
C LEU A 143 1.88 8.45 25.77
N ASP A 144 0.72 9.07 25.53
CA ASP A 144 0.61 10.52 25.41
C ASP A 144 1.09 11.23 26.69
N GLY A 145 1.89 12.28 26.52
CA GLY A 145 2.49 13.05 27.60
C GLY A 145 3.60 12.35 28.38
N VAL A 146 4.01 11.12 28.02
CA VAL A 146 5.12 10.42 28.68
C VAL A 146 6.46 11.00 28.21
N ALA A 147 7.19 11.65 29.11
CA ALA A 147 8.47 12.29 28.77
C ALA A 147 9.62 11.30 28.46
N TRP A 148 9.54 10.08 28.98
CA TRP A 148 10.55 9.03 28.86
C TRP A 148 9.89 7.70 28.45
N PRO A 149 9.35 7.61 27.22
CA PRO A 149 8.56 6.45 26.80
C PRO A 149 9.39 5.16 26.80
N GLY A 150 10.70 5.21 26.53
CA GLY A 150 11.57 4.05 26.60
C GLY A 150 11.73 3.49 28.02
N GLU A 151 11.87 4.37 29.03
CA GLU A 151 11.99 3.94 30.43
C GLU A 151 10.70 3.29 30.93
N LEU A 152 9.54 3.87 30.58
CA LEU A 152 8.26 3.25 30.88
C LEU A 152 8.15 1.89 30.17
N LEU A 153 8.46 1.81 28.88
CA LEU A 153 8.39 0.56 28.12
C LEU A 153 9.27 -0.54 28.72
N GLU A 154 10.47 -0.19 29.22
CA GLU A 154 11.36 -1.13 29.91
C GLU A 154 10.72 -1.68 31.18
N GLU A 155 10.06 -0.83 31.98
CA GLU A 155 9.29 -1.26 33.15
C GLU A 155 8.13 -2.17 32.77
N LEU A 156 7.45 -1.89 31.65
CA LEU A 156 6.32 -2.69 31.18
C LEU A 156 6.76 -4.05 30.65
N ALA A 157 7.84 -4.11 29.87
CA ALA A 157 8.32 -5.32 29.19
C ALA A 157 9.30 -6.17 30.01
N GLY A 158 9.92 -5.58 31.04
CA GLY A 158 10.92 -6.25 31.89
C GLY A 158 12.23 -6.58 31.15
N GLY A 159 12.70 -5.70 30.27
CA GLY A 159 13.94 -5.86 29.49
C GLY A 159 13.86 -5.26 28.09
N PRO A 160 14.74 -5.66 27.16
CA PRO A 160 14.79 -5.10 25.81
C PRO A 160 13.45 -5.23 25.08
N ALA A 161 12.89 -4.10 24.67
CA ALA A 161 11.71 -4.05 23.81
C ALA A 161 11.79 -2.96 22.74
N LEU A 162 11.10 -3.22 21.62
CA LEU A 162 10.95 -2.31 20.49
C LEU A 162 9.50 -2.38 20.00
N VAL A 163 8.75 -1.29 20.20
CA VAL A 163 7.32 -1.19 19.87
C VAL A 163 7.09 -0.13 18.80
N SER A 164 6.33 -0.45 17.77
CA SER A 164 5.92 0.50 16.73
C SER A 164 4.51 1.04 16.99
N TYR A 165 4.30 2.33 16.77
CA TYR A 165 2.96 2.90 16.65
C TYR A 165 2.28 2.44 15.35
N PHE A 166 0.97 2.67 15.24
CA PHE A 166 0.17 2.26 14.07
C PHE A 166 0.60 2.93 12.76
N ASP A 167 1.24 4.08 12.83
CA ASP A 167 1.68 4.81 11.65
C ASP A 167 2.96 4.24 11.03
N ILE A 168 3.63 3.26 11.68
CA ILE A 168 4.92 2.68 11.28
C ILE A 168 6.08 3.67 11.10
N HIS A 169 5.88 4.95 11.43
CA HIS A 169 6.88 6.02 11.36
C HIS A 169 7.43 6.36 12.74
N THR A 170 6.69 6.07 13.81
CA THR A 170 7.15 6.31 15.18
C THR A 170 7.26 5.01 15.94
N HIS A 171 8.29 4.92 16.77
CA HIS A 171 8.60 3.72 17.55
C HIS A 171 9.14 4.10 18.93
N VAL A 172 9.09 3.14 19.85
CA VAL A 172 9.67 3.25 21.18
C VAL A 172 10.60 2.07 21.42
N ALA A 173 11.87 2.37 21.67
CA ALA A 173 12.86 1.42 22.13
C ALA A 173 13.19 1.64 23.61
N THR A 174 13.33 0.54 24.34
CA THR A 174 13.79 0.56 25.72
C THR A 174 15.26 1.01 25.82
N PRO A 175 15.69 1.66 26.91
CA PRO A 175 17.09 1.96 27.18
C PRO A 175 18.04 0.78 27.00
N SER A 176 17.66 -0.43 27.44
CA SER A 176 18.49 -1.62 27.25
C SER A 176 18.63 -2.02 25.78
N ALA A 177 17.56 -1.89 24.98
CA ALA A 177 17.64 -2.10 23.54
C ALA A 177 18.53 -1.06 22.84
N LEU A 178 18.40 0.22 23.19
CA LEU A 178 19.25 1.28 22.66
C LEU A 178 20.73 1.09 23.03
N ALA A 179 21.00 0.69 24.27
CA ALA A 179 22.35 0.38 24.73
C ALA A 179 22.94 -0.82 23.99
N ALA A 180 22.15 -1.87 23.76
CA ALA A 180 22.56 -3.03 22.97
C ALA A 180 22.85 -2.68 21.50
N ALA A 181 22.14 -1.70 20.94
CA ALA A 181 22.42 -1.13 19.62
C ALA A 181 23.63 -0.18 19.59
N GLY A 182 24.29 0.06 20.74
CA GLY A 182 25.44 0.96 20.84
C GLY A 182 25.09 2.45 20.81
N ILE A 183 23.83 2.82 21.06
CA ILE A 183 23.34 4.19 21.00
C ILE A 183 23.59 4.89 22.34
N GLY A 184 24.73 5.58 22.45
CA GLY A 184 25.09 6.41 23.60
C GLY A 184 25.07 7.92 23.35
N ALA A 185 24.93 8.33 22.09
CA ALA A 185 24.89 9.72 21.64
C ALA A 185 24.01 9.83 20.38
N PRO A 186 23.51 11.03 20.00
CA PRO A 186 22.71 11.21 18.79
C PRO A 186 23.44 10.66 17.56
N PRO A 187 22.90 9.62 16.89
CA PRO A 187 23.51 9.11 15.67
C PRO A 187 23.26 10.07 14.51
N ARG A 188 24.11 9.99 13.48
CA ARG A 188 23.79 10.62 12.20
C ARG A 188 22.81 9.71 11.47
N LEU A 189 21.59 10.21 11.25
CA LEU A 189 20.55 9.51 10.52
C LEU A 189 20.25 10.23 9.20
N GLU A 190 19.51 9.54 8.33
CA GLU A 190 19.14 10.02 7.00
C GLU A 190 17.79 10.76 7.04
N GLY A 191 17.59 11.68 6.10
CA GLY A 191 16.36 12.47 6.00
C GLY A 191 16.00 13.24 7.28
N ALA A 192 14.71 13.24 7.59
CA ALA A 192 14.16 13.85 8.81
C ALA A 192 14.15 12.89 10.03
N SER A 193 14.89 11.78 9.96
CA SER A 193 14.86 10.74 11.00
C SER A 193 15.60 11.18 12.26
N GLU A 194 15.07 10.80 13.42
CA GLU A 194 15.62 11.19 14.71
C GLU A 194 15.50 10.06 15.73
N ILE A 195 16.50 9.90 16.59
CA ILE A 195 16.31 9.30 17.92
C ILE A 195 16.25 10.47 18.88
N VAL A 196 15.16 10.62 19.62
CA VAL A 196 14.94 11.83 20.42
C VAL A 196 15.83 11.81 21.65
N PHE A 197 16.63 12.87 21.83
CA PHE A 197 17.48 13.05 23.02
C PHE A 197 16.97 14.19 23.91
N ARG A 198 17.01 13.96 25.22
CA ARG A 198 16.77 14.98 26.24
C ARG A 198 17.85 14.88 27.31
N ASP A 199 18.37 16.03 27.74
CA ASP A 199 19.41 16.10 28.79
C ASP A 199 20.61 15.16 28.53
N GLY A 200 20.98 14.98 27.26
CA GLY A 200 22.12 14.17 26.84
C GLY A 200 21.89 12.65 26.82
N ARG A 201 20.66 12.16 26.99
CA ARG A 201 20.30 10.73 26.91
C ARG A 201 19.10 10.51 25.97
N PRO A 202 18.97 9.34 25.33
CA PRO A 202 17.83 9.06 24.47
C PRO A 202 16.56 8.85 25.30
N THR A 203 15.43 9.38 24.84
CA THR A 203 14.12 9.23 25.52
C THR A 203 13.48 7.85 25.28
N GLY A 204 13.94 7.15 24.24
CA GLY A 204 13.34 5.92 23.72
C GLY A 204 12.55 6.12 22.44
N GLU A 205 12.14 7.35 22.13
CA GLU A 205 11.37 7.66 20.92
C GLU A 205 12.27 7.66 19.68
N LEU A 206 11.84 6.91 18.66
CA LEU A 206 12.47 6.81 17.35
C LEU A 206 11.48 7.36 16.32
N VAL A 207 11.92 8.31 15.52
CA VAL A 207 11.15 9.01 14.50
C VAL A 207 11.73 8.67 13.13
N GLU A 208 10.85 8.21 12.24
CA GLU A 208 11.11 7.63 10.93
C GLU A 208 11.87 6.28 10.94
N LEU A 209 11.69 5.55 9.84
CA LEU A 209 12.20 4.18 9.67
C LEU A 209 13.73 4.03 9.84
N PRO A 210 14.60 4.95 9.38
CA PRO A 210 16.04 4.82 9.61
C PRO A 210 16.43 4.74 11.10
N ALA A 211 15.71 5.43 11.99
CA ALA A 211 15.93 5.33 13.42
C ALA A 211 15.53 3.94 13.97
N TYR A 212 14.41 3.39 13.49
CA TYR A 212 13.97 2.03 13.80
C TYR A 212 14.97 0.97 13.32
N TRP A 213 15.41 1.04 12.06
CA TRP A 213 16.30 0.05 11.45
C TRP A 213 17.65 -0.01 12.15
N LEU A 214 18.20 1.13 12.56
CA LEU A 214 19.44 1.18 13.34
C LEU A 214 19.37 0.32 14.61
N VAL A 215 18.25 0.38 15.33
CA VAL A 215 18.02 -0.45 16.52
C VAL A 215 17.71 -1.90 16.14
N ASN A 216 16.82 -2.10 15.18
CA ASN A 216 16.38 -3.43 14.76
C ASN A 216 17.54 -4.31 14.30
N ASP A 217 18.38 -3.79 13.41
CA ASP A 217 19.43 -4.55 12.72
C ASP A 217 20.56 -4.93 13.66
N ALA A 218 20.77 -4.15 14.71
CA ALA A 218 21.74 -4.44 15.74
C ALA A 218 21.28 -5.57 16.70
N LEU A 219 19.97 -5.76 16.89
CA LEU A 219 19.45 -6.67 17.90
C LEU A 219 18.92 -8.00 17.33
N ASP A 220 18.06 -7.94 16.32
CA ASP A 220 17.33 -9.12 15.83
C ASP A 220 16.90 -8.92 14.36
N PRO A 221 17.86 -8.94 13.42
CA PRO A 221 17.57 -8.90 12.00
C PRO A 221 16.85 -10.18 11.59
N ILE A 222 15.84 -10.07 10.71
CA ILE A 222 15.12 -11.24 10.22
C ILE A 222 16.03 -12.05 9.27
N ALA A 223 16.08 -13.37 9.46
CA ALA A 223 16.76 -14.22 8.49
C ALA A 223 16.00 -14.23 7.14
N PRO A 224 16.67 -14.22 5.98
CA PRO A 224 16.00 -14.19 4.67
C PRO A 224 14.96 -15.31 4.48
N ALA A 225 15.24 -16.52 4.96
CA ALA A 225 14.29 -17.64 4.89
C ALA A 225 13.03 -17.40 5.74
N ALA A 226 13.17 -16.75 6.90
CA ALA A 226 12.04 -16.39 7.75
C ALA A 226 11.22 -15.25 7.13
N LEU A 227 11.89 -14.25 6.53
CA LEU A 227 11.21 -13.19 5.77
C LEU A 227 10.37 -13.78 4.63
N ARG A 228 10.95 -14.67 3.83
CA ARG A 228 10.23 -15.36 2.75
C ARG A 228 9.01 -16.12 3.26
N ALA A 229 9.16 -16.87 4.34
CA ALA A 229 8.06 -17.60 4.96
C ALA A 229 6.94 -16.65 5.44
N ASN A 230 7.30 -15.54 6.08
CA ASN A 230 6.33 -14.54 6.55
C ASN A 230 5.59 -13.87 5.39
N VAL A 231 6.30 -13.49 4.32
CA VAL A 231 5.69 -12.90 3.12
C VAL A 231 4.68 -13.87 2.49
N ARG A 232 5.05 -15.14 2.29
CA ARG A 232 4.13 -16.19 1.82
C ARG A 232 2.89 -16.30 2.70
N ASP A 233 3.08 -16.40 4.00
CA ASP A 233 1.98 -16.62 4.93
C ASP A 233 1.05 -15.39 4.98
N ASN A 234 1.59 -14.18 4.85
CA ASN A 234 0.82 -12.95 4.68
C ASN A 234 -0.01 -12.95 3.39
N MET A 235 0.56 -13.36 2.25
CA MET A 235 -0.19 -13.46 0.98
C MET A 235 -1.38 -14.42 1.10
N ARG A 236 -1.22 -15.56 1.80
CA ARG A 236 -2.32 -16.49 2.08
C ARG A 236 -3.41 -15.88 2.97
N ARG A 237 -3.03 -15.07 3.96
CA ARG A 237 -3.99 -14.32 4.78
C ARG A 237 -4.76 -13.30 3.93
N PHE A 238 -4.08 -12.60 3.02
CA PHE A 238 -4.73 -11.71 2.07
C PHE A 238 -5.74 -12.46 1.18
N ASN A 239 -5.40 -13.66 0.68
CA ASN A 239 -6.37 -14.47 -0.06
C ASN A 239 -7.60 -14.86 0.76
N ALA A 240 -7.42 -15.20 2.04
CA ALA A 240 -8.52 -15.52 2.93
C ALA A 240 -9.48 -14.33 3.16
N LEU A 241 -9.02 -13.10 2.93
CA LEU A 241 -9.81 -11.86 2.96
C LEU A 241 -10.40 -11.49 1.59
N GLY A 242 -10.18 -12.30 0.55
CA GLY A 242 -10.68 -12.08 -0.81
C GLY A 242 -9.76 -11.25 -1.71
N LEU A 243 -8.54 -10.91 -1.24
CA LEU A 243 -7.54 -10.25 -2.08
C LEU A 243 -6.92 -11.27 -3.05
N THR A 244 -6.86 -10.89 -4.32
CA THR A 244 -6.28 -11.68 -5.41
C THR A 244 -5.16 -10.96 -6.14
N GLY A 245 -5.01 -9.65 -5.91
CA GLY A 245 -3.89 -8.87 -6.38
C GLY A 245 -3.56 -7.71 -5.44
N GLY A 246 -2.42 -7.09 -5.69
CA GLY A 246 -1.94 -5.97 -4.89
C GLY A 246 -0.87 -5.15 -5.58
N HIS A 247 -0.68 -3.92 -5.13
CA HIS A 247 0.46 -3.10 -5.52
C HIS A 247 1.42 -2.99 -4.34
N ALA A 248 2.52 -3.74 -4.39
CA ALA A 248 3.51 -3.86 -3.32
C ALA A 248 4.52 -2.70 -3.41
N MET A 249 4.26 -1.60 -2.68
CA MET A 249 4.97 -0.32 -2.79
C MET A 249 6.34 -0.28 -2.12
N ASP A 250 6.78 -1.40 -1.55
CA ASP A 250 8.04 -1.63 -0.84
C ASP A 250 9.04 -2.47 -1.66
N GLY A 251 8.95 -2.39 -3.00
CA GLY A 251 9.76 -3.20 -3.91
C GLY A 251 11.16 -2.66 -4.18
N ASP A 252 12.10 -3.59 -4.33
CA ASP A 252 13.45 -3.41 -4.86
C ASP A 252 13.87 -4.66 -5.66
N LEU A 253 15.14 -4.76 -6.07
CA LEU A 253 15.63 -5.91 -6.85
C LEU A 253 15.73 -7.20 -6.03
N ASP A 254 15.98 -7.10 -4.71
CA ASP A 254 15.95 -8.27 -3.83
C ASP A 254 14.50 -8.76 -3.62
N GLY A 255 13.55 -7.83 -3.58
CA GLY A 255 12.12 -8.09 -3.59
C GLY A 255 11.67 -8.81 -4.87
N TYR A 256 12.19 -8.41 -6.04
CA TYR A 256 11.95 -9.16 -7.28
C TYR A 256 12.46 -10.59 -7.19
N ALA A 257 13.70 -10.79 -6.72
CA ALA A 257 14.26 -12.12 -6.53
C ALA A 257 13.47 -12.98 -5.51
N LEU A 258 12.96 -12.35 -4.45
CA LEU A 258 12.08 -13.00 -3.47
C LEU A 258 10.77 -13.48 -4.11
N LEU A 259 10.15 -12.64 -4.94
CA LEU A 259 8.90 -12.98 -5.63
C LEU A 259 9.11 -14.08 -6.67
N ASP A 260 10.23 -14.05 -7.41
CA ASP A 260 10.62 -15.14 -8.31
C ASP A 260 10.80 -16.47 -7.55
N ALA A 261 11.43 -16.44 -6.38
CA ALA A 261 11.61 -17.63 -5.55
C ALA A 261 10.28 -18.18 -5.02
N LEU A 262 9.36 -17.31 -4.60
CA LEU A 262 8.01 -17.72 -4.20
C LEU A 262 7.22 -18.27 -5.39
N GLU A 263 7.34 -17.68 -6.57
CA GLU A 263 6.64 -18.14 -7.76
C GLU A 263 7.16 -19.48 -8.28
N ALA A 264 8.47 -19.71 -8.21
CA ALA A 264 9.12 -20.96 -8.61
C ALA A 264 8.64 -22.16 -7.77
N ASP A 265 8.28 -21.92 -6.50
CA ASP A 265 7.77 -22.93 -5.58
C ASP A 265 6.22 -22.94 -5.50
N ASP A 266 5.53 -22.24 -6.42
CA ASP A 266 4.06 -22.06 -6.44
C ASP A 266 3.48 -21.50 -5.11
N GLU A 267 4.28 -20.69 -4.41
CA GLU A 267 3.94 -20.05 -3.13
C GLU A 267 3.50 -18.59 -3.27
N LEU A 268 3.75 -17.94 -4.42
CA LEU A 268 3.22 -16.62 -4.73
C LEU A 268 1.74 -16.74 -5.13
N THR A 269 0.83 -16.23 -4.31
CA THR A 269 -0.63 -16.42 -4.48
C THR A 269 -1.39 -15.15 -4.87
N LEU A 270 -0.69 -14.02 -5.04
CA LEU A 270 -1.26 -12.74 -5.44
C LEU A 270 -0.66 -12.25 -6.75
N ARG A 271 -1.49 -11.58 -7.55
CA ARG A 271 -1.02 -10.83 -8.73
C ARG A 271 -0.47 -9.47 -8.29
N LEU A 272 0.82 -9.26 -8.39
CA LEU A 272 1.49 -8.09 -7.85
C LEU A 272 2.01 -7.12 -8.92
N VAL A 273 1.79 -5.83 -8.68
CA VAL A 273 2.54 -4.75 -9.30
C VAL A 273 3.55 -4.26 -8.27
N VAL A 274 4.83 -4.27 -8.61
CA VAL A 274 5.92 -4.07 -7.64
C VAL A 274 6.76 -2.89 -8.12
N PRO A 275 6.55 -1.67 -7.60
CA PRO A 275 7.38 -0.54 -7.95
C PRO A 275 8.78 -0.67 -7.36
N LEU A 276 9.78 -0.18 -8.07
CA LEU A 276 11.10 0.07 -7.49
C LEU A 276 11.04 1.35 -6.66
N LEU A 277 11.35 1.25 -5.36
CA LEU A 277 11.33 2.36 -4.44
C LEU A 277 12.60 3.23 -4.57
N LEU A 278 12.41 4.53 -4.79
CA LEU A 278 13.47 5.53 -4.77
C LEU A 278 13.33 6.42 -3.54
N LEU A 279 14.46 6.61 -2.86
CA LEU A 279 14.63 7.41 -1.66
C LEU A 279 15.77 8.42 -1.87
N PRO A 280 15.91 9.47 -1.02
CA PRO A 280 16.94 10.50 -1.16
C PRO A 280 18.37 9.96 -1.32
N GLU A 281 18.63 8.78 -0.80
CA GLU A 281 19.94 8.13 -0.72
C GLU A 281 20.20 7.21 -1.91
N THR A 282 19.18 6.89 -2.73
CA THR A 282 19.30 6.05 -3.92
C THR A 282 20.37 6.62 -4.85
N SER A 283 21.54 5.96 -4.90
CA SER A 283 22.69 6.45 -5.65
C SER A 283 22.42 6.51 -7.17
N GLU A 284 23.16 7.33 -7.91
CA GLU A 284 23.06 7.35 -9.38
C GLU A 284 23.36 5.99 -10.01
N GLN A 285 24.20 5.16 -9.38
CA GLN A 285 24.44 3.79 -9.82
C GLN A 285 23.17 2.94 -9.70
N GLN A 286 22.50 3.00 -8.55
CA GLN A 286 21.25 2.28 -8.31
C GLN A 286 20.11 2.81 -9.20
N VAL A 287 20.03 4.12 -9.42
CA VAL A 287 19.10 4.72 -10.41
C VAL A 287 19.36 4.15 -11.81
N ALA A 288 20.62 4.13 -12.25
CA ALA A 288 20.98 3.59 -13.57
C ALA A 288 20.68 2.10 -13.68
N GLU A 289 20.82 1.34 -12.59
CA GLU A 289 20.44 -0.06 -12.51
C GLU A 289 18.92 -0.23 -12.63
N TYR A 290 18.13 0.44 -11.79
CA TYR A 290 16.67 0.36 -11.77
C TYR A 290 16.04 0.67 -13.13
N LEU A 291 16.57 1.65 -13.87
CA LEU A 291 16.08 1.99 -15.21
C LEU A 291 16.17 0.82 -16.21
N ARG A 292 17.04 -0.18 -15.97
CA ARG A 292 17.20 -1.38 -16.82
C ARG A 292 16.17 -2.46 -16.52
N HIS A 293 15.49 -2.38 -15.38
CA HIS A 293 14.55 -3.39 -14.88
C HIS A 293 13.07 -2.99 -15.05
N ARG A 294 12.79 -2.09 -16.00
CA ARG A 294 11.41 -1.63 -16.28
C ARG A 294 10.48 -2.78 -16.67
N ASP A 295 10.96 -3.68 -17.52
CA ASP A 295 10.11 -4.69 -18.18
C ASP A 295 10.15 -6.06 -17.47
N ASP A 296 10.84 -6.13 -16.32
CA ASP A 296 10.96 -7.32 -15.50
C ASP A 296 9.59 -7.75 -14.96
N ARG A 297 9.36 -9.06 -14.97
CA ARG A 297 8.11 -9.68 -14.57
C ARG A 297 8.26 -11.18 -14.38
N GLY A 298 7.43 -11.74 -13.50
CA GLY A 298 7.09 -13.14 -13.44
C GLY A 298 5.72 -13.44 -14.07
N ARG A 299 5.16 -14.60 -13.73
CA ARG A 299 3.80 -15.04 -14.08
C ARG A 299 2.74 -14.25 -13.31
N LEU A 300 3.00 -13.94 -12.04
CA LEU A 300 2.10 -13.27 -11.12
C LEU A 300 2.59 -11.89 -10.67
N TRP A 301 3.84 -11.53 -10.89
CA TRP A 301 4.32 -10.19 -10.55
C TRP A 301 4.85 -9.43 -11.77
N ARG A 302 4.80 -8.10 -11.75
CA ARG A 302 5.45 -7.24 -12.74
C ARG A 302 6.04 -5.98 -12.12
N GLY A 303 7.16 -5.53 -12.70
CA GLY A 303 7.72 -4.21 -12.48
C GLY A 303 7.08 -3.13 -13.36
N GLY A 304 7.90 -2.17 -13.77
CA GLY A 304 7.52 -1.06 -14.65
C GLY A 304 6.85 0.10 -13.92
N VAL A 305 6.99 0.16 -12.60
CA VAL A 305 6.50 1.23 -11.75
C VAL A 305 7.66 1.74 -10.90
N ALA A 306 7.71 3.04 -10.63
CA ALA A 306 8.68 3.67 -9.74
C ALA A 306 7.91 4.32 -8.59
N LYS A 307 8.34 4.07 -7.35
CA LYS A 307 7.74 4.63 -6.15
C LYS A 307 8.63 5.72 -5.57
N PHE A 308 8.03 6.84 -5.18
CA PHE A 308 8.70 7.95 -4.51
C PHE A 308 7.93 8.39 -3.26
N PHE A 309 8.60 9.14 -2.38
CA PHE A 309 8.01 9.89 -1.28
C PHE A 309 8.31 11.38 -1.46
N ALA A 310 7.28 12.23 -1.52
CA ALA A 310 7.44 13.67 -1.56
C ALA A 310 7.43 14.30 -0.17
N ASP A 311 6.71 13.70 0.77
CA ASP A 311 6.58 14.13 2.16
C ASP A 311 6.38 12.92 3.11
N GLY A 312 6.12 13.21 4.39
CA GLY A 312 5.67 12.23 5.37
C GLY A 312 4.21 12.45 5.79
N VAL A 313 3.89 12.18 7.05
CA VAL A 313 2.50 12.21 7.56
C VAL A 313 2.19 13.47 8.36
N VAL A 314 0.90 13.76 8.52
CA VAL A 314 0.44 14.94 9.26
C VAL A 314 0.76 14.80 10.74
N GLU A 315 0.57 13.62 11.33
CA GLU A 315 0.70 13.32 12.77
C GLU A 315 2.11 13.59 13.32
N SER A 316 3.15 13.29 12.54
CA SER A 316 4.54 13.61 12.90
C SER A 316 4.93 15.04 12.52
N GLY A 317 4.11 15.76 11.74
CA GLY A 317 4.39 17.11 11.27
C GLY A 317 5.36 17.15 10.09
N THR A 318 5.41 16.07 9.31
CA THR A 318 6.34 15.88 8.18
C THR A 318 5.65 15.90 6.82
N ALA A 319 4.30 15.89 6.78
CA ALA A 319 3.55 16.19 5.56
C ALA A 319 3.89 17.60 5.05
N TRP A 320 4.15 17.77 3.76
CA TRP A 320 4.62 19.03 3.20
C TRP A 320 3.43 19.90 2.80
N LEU A 321 3.19 20.95 3.59
CA LEU A 321 2.02 21.80 3.54
C LEU A 321 2.33 23.16 2.91
N GLU A 322 1.34 23.78 2.27
CA GLU A 322 1.44 25.16 1.75
C GLU A 322 1.58 26.18 2.89
N GLN A 323 1.11 25.82 4.08
CA GLN A 323 1.23 26.59 5.31
C GLN A 323 1.61 25.66 6.46
N PRO A 324 2.51 26.05 7.37
CA PRO A 324 2.86 25.22 8.51
C PRO A 324 1.63 24.73 9.29
N ASP A 325 1.77 23.58 9.94
CA ASP A 325 0.74 23.07 10.84
C ASP A 325 0.62 23.96 12.11
N ALA A 326 -0.37 23.69 12.95
CA ALA A 326 -0.62 24.44 14.18
C ALA A 326 0.52 24.35 15.22
N ARG A 327 1.47 23.42 15.03
CA ARG A 327 2.67 23.23 15.84
C ARG A 327 3.94 23.75 15.14
N GLY A 328 3.80 24.34 13.95
CA GLY A 328 4.91 24.89 13.14
C GLY A 328 5.61 23.86 12.24
N GLY A 329 5.11 22.63 12.15
CA GLY A 329 5.62 21.58 11.27
C GLY A 329 5.17 21.70 9.82
N GLY A 330 5.58 20.74 8.98
CA GLY A 330 5.11 20.56 7.60
C GLY A 330 5.64 21.56 6.58
N SER A 331 6.80 22.16 6.83
CA SER A 331 7.36 23.23 5.99
C SER A 331 8.39 22.75 4.95
N HIS A 332 8.68 21.45 4.90
CA HIS A 332 9.80 20.90 4.12
C HIS A 332 9.38 19.65 3.34
N CYS A 333 9.97 19.48 2.16
CA CYS A 333 9.95 18.25 1.40
C CYS A 333 10.69 17.14 2.18
N TYR A 334 10.28 15.88 1.97
CA TYR A 334 11.00 14.72 2.49
C TYR A 334 12.44 14.65 1.94
N TRP A 335 12.63 15.09 0.69
CA TRP A 335 13.94 15.15 0.05
C TRP A 335 14.64 16.45 0.42
N PRO A 336 15.88 16.38 0.95
CA PRO A 336 16.70 17.59 1.18
C PRO A 336 16.97 18.39 -0.10
N ASP A 337 16.98 17.70 -1.24
CA ASP A 337 17.11 18.29 -2.58
C ASP A 337 15.82 18.02 -3.38
N GLU A 338 14.91 18.99 -3.35
CA GLU A 338 13.64 18.97 -4.10
C GLU A 338 13.87 18.82 -5.61
N GLN A 339 14.92 19.45 -6.15
CA GLN A 339 15.22 19.42 -7.57
C GLN A 339 15.60 18.00 -8.00
N ARG A 340 16.37 17.28 -7.17
CA ARG A 340 16.70 15.88 -7.44
C ARG A 340 15.47 14.98 -7.48
N LEU A 341 14.50 15.15 -6.56
CA LEU A 341 13.25 14.41 -6.61
C LEU A 341 12.50 14.67 -7.92
N HIS A 342 12.35 15.94 -8.30
CA HIS A 342 11.69 16.33 -9.55
C HIS A 342 12.38 15.67 -10.76
N GLU A 343 13.70 15.76 -10.85
CA GLU A 343 14.49 15.18 -11.94
C GLU A 343 14.35 13.66 -12.03
N LEU A 344 14.33 12.95 -10.89
CA LEU A 344 14.14 11.50 -10.87
C LEU A 344 12.73 11.10 -11.31
N ILE A 345 11.69 11.80 -10.85
CA ILE A 345 10.30 11.55 -11.30
C ILE A 345 10.21 11.70 -12.82
N VAL A 346 10.71 12.82 -13.37
CA VAL A 346 10.70 13.09 -14.81
C VAL A 346 11.52 12.05 -15.57
N ARG A 347 12.68 11.64 -15.05
CA ARG A 347 13.56 10.65 -15.67
C ARG A 347 12.93 9.27 -15.74
N PHE A 348 12.31 8.78 -14.67
CA PHE A 348 11.64 7.47 -14.66
C PHE A 348 10.38 7.48 -15.54
N ALA A 349 9.57 8.55 -15.49
CA ALA A 349 8.43 8.71 -16.37
C ALA A 349 8.85 8.75 -17.85
N GLY A 350 9.90 9.51 -18.18
CA GLY A 350 10.51 9.57 -19.51
C GLY A 350 11.11 8.24 -19.99
N ALA A 351 11.49 7.35 -19.07
CA ALA A 351 11.93 6.00 -19.37
C ALA A 351 10.76 5.00 -19.53
N GLY A 352 9.52 5.46 -19.41
CA GLY A 352 8.30 4.67 -19.58
C GLY A 352 7.81 3.97 -18.31
N PHE A 353 8.36 4.30 -17.13
CA PHE A 353 7.81 3.81 -15.87
C PHE A 353 6.49 4.52 -15.54
N GLN A 354 5.57 3.80 -14.90
CA GLN A 354 4.49 4.43 -14.16
C GLN A 354 5.06 4.97 -12.84
N CYS A 355 5.11 6.29 -12.66
CA CYS A 355 5.44 6.87 -11.36
C CYS A 355 4.22 6.84 -10.40
N ALA A 356 4.48 6.44 -9.16
CA ALA A 356 3.57 6.44 -8.03
C ALA A 356 4.24 7.18 -6.88
N THR A 357 3.67 8.27 -6.37
CA THR A 357 4.36 9.12 -5.38
C THR A 357 3.47 9.31 -4.16
N HIS A 358 4.02 9.00 -2.98
CA HIS A 358 3.41 9.39 -1.70
C HIS A 358 3.42 10.91 -1.60
N ALA A 359 2.22 11.49 -1.48
CA ALA A 359 2.01 12.91 -1.26
C ALA A 359 0.75 13.12 -0.41
N ILE A 360 0.93 13.56 0.82
CA ILE A 360 -0.15 13.78 1.80
C ILE A 360 -0.53 15.26 1.87
N GLY A 361 0.47 16.12 2.02
CA GLY A 361 0.32 17.56 2.13
C GLY A 361 0.01 18.23 0.78
N ASP A 362 -0.74 19.33 0.83
CA ASP A 362 -1.19 20.06 -0.35
C ASP A 362 -0.04 20.63 -1.20
N ARG A 363 1.07 21.04 -0.57
CA ARG A 363 2.28 21.47 -1.28
C ARG A 363 2.98 20.30 -1.96
N ALA A 364 3.06 19.14 -1.30
CA ALA A 364 3.63 17.91 -1.86
C ALA A 364 2.86 17.47 -3.11
N VAL A 365 1.53 17.44 -3.02
CA VAL A 365 0.64 17.08 -4.13
C VAL A 365 0.85 18.01 -5.32
N ARG A 366 0.92 19.33 -5.08
CA ARG A 366 1.18 20.31 -6.14
C ARG A 366 2.53 20.07 -6.83
N PHE A 367 3.58 19.85 -6.06
CA PHE A 367 4.92 19.57 -6.56
C PHE A 367 4.95 18.30 -7.43
N VAL A 368 4.29 17.23 -7.00
CA VAL A 368 4.23 15.96 -7.74
C VAL A 368 3.47 16.11 -9.05
N LEU A 369 2.35 16.83 -9.06
CA LEU A 369 1.62 17.14 -10.30
C LEU A 369 2.51 17.91 -11.29
N ASP A 370 3.25 18.90 -10.80
CA ASP A 370 4.17 19.68 -11.65
C ASP A 370 5.28 18.78 -12.24
N ALA A 371 5.79 17.81 -11.48
CA ALA A 371 6.77 16.83 -11.96
C ALA A 371 6.18 15.84 -13.00
N TYR A 372 4.95 15.38 -12.80
CA TYR A 372 4.25 14.53 -13.78
C TYR A 372 3.94 15.29 -15.07
N ALA A 373 3.53 16.55 -14.98
CA ALA A 373 3.28 17.39 -16.14
C ALA A 373 4.55 17.69 -16.97
N ALA A 374 5.72 17.69 -16.31
CA ALA A 374 7.01 17.87 -16.98
C ALA A 374 7.51 16.62 -17.72
N ALA A 375 6.93 15.44 -17.46
CA ALA A 375 7.31 14.20 -18.14
C ALA A 375 6.86 14.21 -19.61
N ALA A 376 7.81 13.96 -20.53
CA ALA A 376 7.55 14.00 -21.97
C ALA A 376 6.68 12.83 -22.49
N THR A 377 6.63 11.72 -21.75
CA THR A 377 5.94 10.49 -22.14
C THR A 377 5.18 9.92 -20.96
N GLY A 378 3.98 9.41 -21.22
CA GLY A 378 3.24 8.63 -20.23
C GLY A 378 3.82 7.21 -20.03
N PRO A 379 3.27 6.45 -19.07
CA PRO A 379 3.73 5.10 -18.76
C PRO A 379 3.63 4.14 -19.96
N ALA A 380 4.66 3.31 -20.17
CA ALA A 380 4.70 2.34 -21.28
C ALA A 380 3.64 1.23 -21.14
N ASN A 381 3.13 1.00 -19.93
CA ASN A 381 2.06 0.02 -19.67
C ASN A 381 0.66 0.52 -20.05
N GLY A 382 0.53 1.74 -20.60
CA GLY A 382 -0.75 2.35 -20.98
C GLY A 382 -1.60 2.86 -19.81
N GLY A 383 -1.10 2.76 -18.58
CA GLY A 383 -1.70 3.34 -17.39
C GLY A 383 -1.41 4.83 -17.24
N VAL A 384 -1.65 5.35 -16.03
CA VAL A 384 -1.41 6.75 -15.68
C VAL A 384 -0.55 6.88 -14.43
N HIS A 385 0.14 8.01 -14.27
CA HIS A 385 0.84 8.30 -13.02
C HIS A 385 -0.13 8.38 -11.84
N ARG A 386 0.39 8.12 -10.64
CA ARG A 386 -0.43 8.04 -9.44
C ARG A 386 0.07 8.92 -8.31
N ILE A 387 -0.87 9.51 -7.59
CA ILE A 387 -0.65 10.06 -6.26
C ILE A 387 -1.19 9.07 -5.25
N GLU A 388 -0.37 8.77 -4.26
CA GLU A 388 -0.67 7.85 -3.18
C GLU A 388 -1.06 8.68 -1.94
N HIS A 389 -2.08 8.22 -1.21
CA HIS A 389 -2.72 8.84 -0.04
C HIS A 389 -3.65 10.01 -0.36
N LEU A 390 -3.11 11.14 -0.83
CA LEU A 390 -3.88 12.37 -1.08
C LEU A 390 -4.79 12.73 0.11
N GLU A 391 -4.24 12.74 1.33
CA GLU A 391 -5.08 12.93 2.51
C GLU A 391 -5.61 14.37 2.58
N ILE A 392 -4.81 15.37 2.23
CA ILE A 392 -5.26 16.76 2.14
C ILE A 392 -5.51 17.11 0.68
N ALA A 393 -6.77 17.35 0.32
CA ALA A 393 -7.17 17.63 -1.05
C ALA A 393 -8.01 18.92 -1.17
N THR A 394 -7.41 19.97 -1.73
CA THR A 394 -8.16 21.17 -2.13
C THR A 394 -8.91 20.93 -3.43
N ASP A 395 -9.95 21.73 -3.71
CA ASP A 395 -10.74 21.61 -4.94
C ASP A 395 -9.88 21.78 -6.19
N ASP A 396 -8.89 22.69 -6.16
CA ASP A 396 -7.99 22.89 -7.31
C ASP A 396 -7.07 21.69 -7.54
N LEU A 397 -6.60 21.02 -6.49
CA LEU A 397 -5.74 19.84 -6.62
C LEU A 397 -6.54 18.64 -7.16
N LEU A 398 -7.78 18.44 -6.70
CA LEU A 398 -8.67 17.41 -7.25
C LEU A 398 -8.97 17.67 -8.74
N ALA A 399 -9.29 18.90 -9.11
CA ALA A 399 -9.54 19.28 -10.50
C ALA A 399 -8.29 19.08 -11.38
N ARG A 400 -7.09 19.38 -10.87
CA ARG A 400 -5.83 19.11 -11.57
C ARG A 400 -5.58 17.62 -11.78
N CYS A 401 -5.78 16.78 -10.76
CA CYS A 401 -5.62 15.33 -10.89
C CYS A 401 -6.46 14.78 -12.05
N ALA A 402 -7.74 15.17 -12.12
CA ALA A 402 -8.64 14.76 -13.21
C ALA A 402 -8.18 15.31 -14.58
N ALA A 403 -7.86 16.60 -14.66
CA ALA A 403 -7.45 17.25 -15.92
C ALA A 403 -6.13 16.68 -16.48
N GLU A 404 -5.19 16.35 -15.59
CA GLU A 404 -3.87 15.80 -15.93
C GLU A 404 -3.89 14.26 -16.01
N ARG A 405 -5.06 13.63 -15.83
CA ARG A 405 -5.28 12.17 -15.84
C ARG A 405 -4.38 11.43 -14.84
N VAL A 406 -4.20 11.96 -13.64
CA VAL A 406 -3.45 11.34 -12.55
C VAL A 406 -4.42 10.55 -11.68
N ALA A 407 -4.17 9.25 -11.50
CA ALA A 407 -4.99 8.43 -10.62
C ALA A 407 -4.62 8.67 -9.15
N VAL A 408 -5.60 8.55 -8.26
CA VAL A 408 -5.41 8.72 -6.82
C VAL A 408 -5.67 7.39 -6.12
N SER A 409 -4.68 6.90 -5.37
CA SER A 409 -4.82 5.72 -4.50
C SER A 409 -4.96 6.20 -3.07
N MET A 410 -6.18 6.17 -2.55
CA MET A 410 -6.52 6.66 -1.21
C MET A 410 -6.77 5.49 -0.25
N GLN A 411 -6.40 5.63 1.01
CA GLN A 411 -6.58 4.63 2.06
C GLN A 411 -7.58 5.14 3.10
N PRO A 412 -8.90 4.99 2.90
CA PRO A 412 -9.91 5.46 3.87
C PRO A 412 -9.71 4.93 5.29
N LEU A 413 -9.07 3.76 5.43
CA LEU A 413 -8.72 3.16 6.71
C LEU A 413 -7.78 4.07 7.54
N HIS A 414 -6.96 4.92 6.92
CA HIS A 414 -6.14 5.90 7.66
C HIS A 414 -7.01 6.90 8.43
N GLY A 415 -8.21 7.20 7.93
CA GLY A 415 -9.16 8.05 8.63
C GLY A 415 -9.82 7.39 9.86
N GLN A 416 -9.55 6.11 10.17
CA GLN A 416 -10.22 5.42 11.28
C GLN A 416 -9.85 5.97 12.67
N TRP A 417 -8.67 6.60 12.80
CA TRP A 417 -8.19 7.21 14.05
C TRP A 417 -8.69 8.65 14.24
N ARG A 418 -9.55 9.14 13.33
CA ARG A 418 -10.17 10.45 13.44
C ARG A 418 -11.20 10.46 14.54
N ALA A 419 -11.06 11.38 15.48
CA ALA A 419 -12.02 11.52 16.56
C ALA A 419 -13.20 12.39 16.10
N GLY A 420 -14.43 11.97 16.38
CA GLY A 420 -15.63 12.75 16.02
C GLY A 420 -15.66 14.13 16.69
N ASP A 421 -15.00 14.27 17.84
CA ASP A 421 -14.82 15.53 18.56
C ASP A 421 -13.57 16.33 18.12
N ARG A 422 -12.84 15.83 17.11
CA ARG A 422 -11.64 16.45 16.53
C ARG A 422 -10.46 16.56 17.49
N SER A 423 -10.43 15.71 18.52
CA SER A 423 -9.34 15.64 19.49
C SER A 423 -8.14 14.84 19.00
N ASP A 424 -8.21 14.18 17.83
CA ASP A 424 -7.09 13.44 17.23
C ASP A 424 -5.95 14.35 16.78
N GLU A 425 -4.75 13.78 16.71
CA GLU A 425 -3.53 14.53 16.40
C GLU A 425 -3.53 15.13 15.00
N TRP A 426 -4.02 14.38 14.00
CA TRP A 426 -4.15 14.86 12.63
C TRP A 426 -5.00 16.15 12.58
N THR A 427 -6.15 16.16 13.26
CA THR A 427 -7.01 17.35 13.32
C THR A 427 -6.37 18.50 14.07
N ARG A 428 -5.71 18.22 15.21
CA ARG A 428 -5.05 19.27 16.01
C ARG A 428 -3.97 19.99 15.22
N ARG A 429 -3.19 19.26 14.42
CA ARG A 429 -2.13 19.85 13.58
C ARG A 429 -2.68 20.67 12.44
N LEU A 430 -3.68 20.18 11.71
CA LEU A 430 -4.21 20.95 10.58
C LEU A 430 -5.15 22.08 11.00
N GLY A 431 -5.76 21.97 12.17
CA GLY A 431 -6.82 22.86 12.61
C GLY A 431 -8.15 22.56 11.89
N PRO A 432 -9.28 23.07 12.42
CA PRO A 432 -10.61 22.60 12.04
C PRO A 432 -10.99 22.91 10.57
N GLU A 433 -10.45 23.96 9.97
CA GLU A 433 -10.74 24.32 8.58
C GLU A 433 -10.05 23.36 7.60
N ARG A 434 -8.72 23.23 7.70
CA ARG A 434 -7.94 22.33 6.83
C ARG A 434 -8.30 20.87 7.06
N ALA A 435 -8.64 20.52 8.30
CA ALA A 435 -9.07 19.17 8.62
C ALA A 435 -10.40 18.76 7.97
N GLY A 436 -11.20 19.73 7.50
CA GLY A 436 -12.38 19.48 6.68
C GLY A 436 -12.07 19.05 5.24
N ARG A 437 -10.80 19.11 4.83
CA ARG A 437 -10.33 18.73 3.49
C ARG A 437 -9.66 17.34 3.46
N GLY A 438 -9.81 16.58 4.55
CA GLY A 438 -9.26 15.24 4.75
C GLY A 438 -10.00 14.15 3.98
N TRP A 439 -9.28 13.21 3.36
CA TRP A 439 -9.81 11.97 2.75
C TRP A 439 -11.07 12.14 1.90
N ARG A 440 -11.05 13.13 0.99
CA ARG A 440 -12.19 13.49 0.13
C ARG A 440 -12.42 12.49 -1.02
N ALA A 441 -12.51 11.20 -0.73
CA ALA A 441 -12.60 10.13 -1.72
C ALA A 441 -13.83 10.23 -2.64
N ALA A 442 -14.97 10.68 -2.11
CA ALA A 442 -16.17 10.90 -2.92
C ALA A 442 -15.99 12.06 -3.91
N ASP A 443 -15.35 13.15 -3.49
CA ASP A 443 -15.08 14.30 -4.36
C ASP A 443 -14.03 13.96 -5.41
N ALA A 444 -13.00 13.19 -5.04
CA ALA A 444 -12.01 12.68 -5.97
C ALA A 444 -12.66 11.80 -7.05
N ALA A 445 -13.54 10.87 -6.68
CA ALA A 445 -14.28 10.05 -7.64
C ALA A 445 -15.23 10.89 -8.53
N ALA A 446 -15.80 11.97 -8.00
CA ALA A 446 -16.69 12.86 -8.76
C ALA A 446 -15.93 13.78 -9.74
N ALA A 447 -14.66 14.08 -9.48
CA ALA A 447 -13.84 14.92 -10.34
C ALA A 447 -13.49 14.25 -11.69
N GLY A 448 -13.51 12.92 -11.74
CA GLY A 448 -13.08 12.10 -12.88
C GLY A 448 -11.71 11.49 -12.67
#